data_AF-A0A2E3WUG0-F1
#
_entry.id   AF-A0A2E3WUG0-F1
#
_cell.length_a   1.000
_cell.length_b   1.000
_cell.length_c   1.000
_cell.angle_alpha   90.00
_cell.angle_beta   90.00
_cell.angle_gamma   90.00
#
_symmetry.space_group_name_H-M   'P 1'
#
loop_
_entity.id
_entity.type
_entity.pdbx_description
1 polymer ?
#
loop_
_entity_poly.entity_id
_entity_poly.type
_entity_poly.pdbx_seq_one_letter_code
_entity_poly.pdbx_strand_id
1 'polypeptide(L)'
;MEPRLKESTKWTELPEELVTQVIEALSESFSKPAKVGKFFCEGRIYKSEILVRLGYLANGRLVQANAEASIEFDFQKEKAQDIIGLAVDACGSLLDNYFQNPDEDFPREWKPFDFEGKQIFLQFTTDNSELEAEADKLLGIEAEDGLVQGDADSETIEAIQKSLGVDEDEDPGNGNSGNTVH
;
A
#
# COMPACT_ATOMS: atom_id res chain seq x y z
N MET A 1 7.41 -1.78 -6.97
CA MET A 1 7.24 -2.58 -5.75
C MET A 1 6.98 -4.01 -6.17
N GLU A 2 7.95 -4.90 -6.02
CA GLU A 2 7.85 -6.28 -6.52
C GLU A 2 7.43 -7.25 -5.41
N PRO A 3 6.48 -8.17 -5.67
CA PRO A 3 6.08 -9.18 -4.69
C PRO A 3 7.23 -10.12 -4.34
N ARG A 4 7.24 -10.60 -3.09
CA ARG A 4 8.22 -11.60 -2.64
C ARG A 4 7.84 -12.99 -3.11
N LEU A 5 6.54 -13.32 -3.04
CA LEU A 5 6.03 -14.62 -3.45
C LEU A 5 5.77 -14.65 -4.95
N LYS A 6 6.10 -15.77 -5.60
CA LYS A 6 6.00 -15.88 -7.07
C LYS A 6 4.55 -16.06 -7.54
N GLU A 7 3.71 -16.60 -6.68
CA GLU A 7 2.28 -16.79 -6.89
C GLU A 7 1.49 -15.48 -6.82
N SER A 8 2.07 -14.42 -6.23
CA SER A 8 1.50 -13.09 -6.08
C SER A 8 1.51 -12.33 -7.39
N THR A 9 0.55 -12.66 -8.22
CA THR A 9 0.43 -12.13 -9.59
C THR A 9 -0.70 -11.11 -9.72
N LYS A 10 -1.72 -11.19 -8.87
CA LYS A 10 -2.94 -10.36 -8.93
C LYS A 10 -3.17 -9.64 -7.61
N TRP A 11 -3.52 -8.36 -7.69
CA TRP A 11 -3.61 -7.52 -6.50
C TRP A 11 -4.58 -6.35 -6.64
N THR A 12 -4.98 -5.81 -5.49
CA THR A 12 -5.69 -4.53 -5.36
C THR A 12 -4.85 -3.53 -4.58
N GLU A 13 -5.06 -2.24 -4.83
CA GLU A 13 -4.44 -1.16 -4.05
C GLU A 13 -4.95 -1.13 -2.60
N LEU A 14 -4.20 -0.45 -1.74
CA LEU A 14 -4.74 -0.04 -0.44
C LEU A 14 -5.86 0.97 -0.64
N PRO A 15 -6.92 0.95 0.21
CA PRO A 15 -7.94 1.99 0.18
C PRO A 15 -7.33 3.39 0.35
N GLU A 16 -7.75 4.36 -0.48
CA GLU A 16 -7.22 5.74 -0.46
C GLU A 16 -7.35 6.40 0.93
N GLU A 17 -8.44 6.10 1.63
CA GLU A 17 -8.65 6.59 2.99
C GLU A 17 -7.56 6.09 3.95
N LEU A 18 -7.21 4.81 3.87
CA LEU A 18 -6.16 4.22 4.71
C LEU A 18 -4.79 4.81 4.36
N VAL A 19 -4.50 5.00 3.07
CA VAL A 19 -3.27 5.66 2.60
C VAL A 19 -3.17 7.06 3.21
N THR A 20 -4.25 7.83 3.18
CA THR A 20 -4.31 9.17 3.76
C THR A 20 -4.05 9.15 5.26
N GLN A 21 -4.75 8.28 6.01
CA GLN A 21 -4.58 8.14 7.45
C GLN A 21 -3.14 7.78 7.83
N VAL A 22 -2.50 6.86 7.08
CA VAL A 22 -1.10 6.48 7.33
C VAL A 22 -0.15 7.64 7.06
N ILE A 23 -0.33 8.40 5.97
CA ILE A 23 0.51 9.56 5.65
C ILE A 23 0.39 10.65 6.72
N GLU A 24 -0.82 10.90 7.22
CA GLU A 24 -1.07 11.84 8.31
C GLU A 24 -0.36 11.39 9.60
N ALA A 25 -0.54 10.12 9.98
CA ALA A 25 0.11 9.53 11.16
C ALA A 25 1.65 9.59 11.07
N LEU A 26 2.22 9.31 9.89
CA LEU A 26 3.66 9.47 9.63
C LEU A 26 4.11 10.92 9.77
N SER A 27 3.34 11.86 9.23
CA SER A 27 3.67 13.29 9.27
C SER A 27 3.64 13.83 10.71
N GLU A 28 2.72 13.33 11.55
CA GLU A 28 2.66 13.65 12.98
C GLU A 28 3.84 13.03 13.75
N SER A 29 4.07 11.73 13.56
CA SER A 29 5.13 10.96 14.24
C SER A 29 6.54 11.46 13.87
N PHE A 30 6.73 11.81 12.60
CA PHE A 30 8.00 12.27 12.03
C PHE A 30 7.93 13.75 11.61
N SER A 31 7.43 14.59 12.51
CA SER A 31 7.24 16.04 12.27
C SER A 31 8.48 16.82 11.84
N LYS A 32 9.70 16.33 12.14
CA LYS A 32 10.95 16.93 11.67
C LYS A 32 11.20 16.62 10.18
N PRO A 33 11.27 15.35 9.74
CA PRO A 33 11.27 14.99 8.33
C PRO A 33 10.12 15.62 7.53
N ALA A 34 8.90 15.65 8.06
CA ALA A 34 7.71 16.19 7.38
C ALA A 34 7.85 17.67 6.96
N LYS A 35 8.73 18.45 7.59
CA LYS A 35 8.96 19.87 7.22
C LYS A 35 9.85 20.05 6.00
N VAL A 36 10.64 19.03 5.67
CA VAL A 36 11.71 19.11 4.65
C VAL A 36 11.57 18.04 3.58
N GLY A 37 10.43 17.35 3.55
CA GLY A 37 10.13 16.31 2.58
C GLY A 37 8.66 15.89 2.62
N LYS A 38 8.33 14.87 1.85
CA LYS A 38 7.00 14.30 1.70
C LYS A 38 7.02 12.81 2.01
N PHE A 39 5.98 12.33 2.68
CA PHE A 39 5.74 10.91 2.92
C PHE A 39 4.83 10.32 1.83
N PHE A 40 5.02 9.03 1.58
CA PHE A 40 4.26 8.23 0.64
C PHE A 40 3.83 6.95 1.34
N CYS A 41 2.64 6.47 1.01
CA CYS A 41 2.17 5.16 1.42
C CYS A 41 1.60 4.48 0.17
N GLU A 42 2.09 3.29 -0.12
CA GLU A 42 1.64 2.45 -1.22
C GLU A 42 1.46 1.04 -0.67
N GLY A 43 0.56 0.27 -1.24
CA GLY A 43 0.45 -1.14 -0.90
C GLY A 43 -0.29 -1.93 -1.95
N ARG A 44 -0.01 -3.23 -1.95
CA ARG A 44 -0.62 -4.21 -2.85
C ARG A 44 -1.12 -5.37 -2.01
N ILE A 45 -2.41 -5.62 -2.08
CA ILE A 45 -3.07 -6.72 -1.39
C ILE A 45 -3.20 -7.87 -2.39
N TYR A 46 -2.39 -8.91 -2.20
CA TYR A 46 -2.49 -10.17 -2.94
C TYR A 46 -3.29 -11.18 -2.12
N LYS A 47 -3.67 -12.29 -2.75
CA LYS A 47 -4.38 -13.38 -2.07
C LYS A 47 -3.58 -14.08 -0.96
N SER A 48 -2.25 -14.13 -1.12
CA SER A 48 -1.32 -14.87 -0.26
C SER A 48 -0.31 -13.98 0.48
N GLU A 49 -0.22 -12.71 0.12
CA GLU A 49 0.62 -11.75 0.83
C GLU A 49 0.07 -10.34 0.74
N ILE A 50 0.42 -9.51 1.71
CA ILE A 50 0.20 -8.08 1.68
C ILE A 50 1.56 -7.41 1.61
N LEU A 51 1.71 -6.49 0.65
CA LEU A 51 2.86 -5.61 0.53
C LEU A 51 2.47 -4.20 0.93
N VAL A 52 3.29 -3.59 1.78
CA VAL A 52 3.16 -2.17 2.17
C VAL A 52 4.51 -1.50 2.01
N ARG A 53 4.51 -0.30 1.43
CA ARG A 53 5.67 0.59 1.31
C ARG A 53 5.36 1.91 1.97
N LEU A 54 6.25 2.33 2.87
CA LEU A 54 6.29 3.68 3.40
C LEU A 54 7.52 4.39 2.83
N GLY A 55 7.27 5.43 2.04
CA GLY A 55 8.29 6.21 1.34
C GLY A 55 8.50 7.58 1.97
N TYR A 56 9.72 8.09 1.86
CA TYR A 56 10.07 9.47 2.21
C TYR A 56 10.97 10.10 1.17
N LEU A 57 10.56 11.24 0.62
CA LEU A 57 11.34 12.03 -0.33
C LEU A 57 11.66 13.39 0.28
N ALA A 58 12.94 13.65 0.54
CA ALA A 58 13.39 14.98 0.96
C ALA A 58 13.37 15.98 -0.21
N ASN A 59 13.00 17.22 0.08
CA ASN A 59 12.93 18.29 -0.92
C ASN A 59 14.26 18.46 -1.66
N GLY A 60 14.19 18.50 -3.00
CA GLY A 60 15.37 18.64 -3.85
C GLY A 60 16.23 17.38 -3.98
N ARG A 61 15.77 16.23 -3.47
CA ARG A 61 16.36 14.92 -3.75
C ARG A 61 15.53 14.20 -4.80
N LEU A 62 16.19 13.31 -5.55
CA LEU A 62 15.53 12.39 -6.48
C LEU A 62 15.30 11.02 -5.84
N VAL A 63 16.09 10.67 -4.83
CA VAL A 63 16.02 9.37 -4.17
C VAL A 63 14.95 9.40 -3.08
N GLN A 64 13.99 8.50 -3.19
CA GLN A 64 12.95 8.27 -2.18
C GLN A 64 13.38 7.09 -1.31
N ALA A 65 13.49 7.31 0.00
CA ALA A 65 13.80 6.28 0.97
C ALA A 65 12.54 5.45 1.24
N ASN A 66 12.56 4.16 0.92
CA ASN A 66 11.40 3.29 1.06
C ASN A 66 11.67 2.18 2.05
N ALA A 67 10.84 2.09 3.09
CA ALA A 67 10.71 0.88 3.89
C ALA A 67 9.57 0.03 3.31
N GLU A 68 9.84 -1.24 3.03
CA GLU A 68 8.86 -2.16 2.46
C GLU A 68 8.70 -3.40 3.34
N ALA A 69 7.46 -3.82 3.53
CA ALA A 69 7.09 -5.02 4.26
C ALA A 69 6.27 -5.95 3.35
N SER A 70 6.63 -7.23 3.33
CA SER A 70 5.85 -8.34 2.76
C SER A 70 5.47 -9.27 3.90
N ILE A 71 4.17 -9.54 4.05
CA ILE A 71 3.65 -10.42 5.10
C ILE A 71 2.73 -11.45 4.44
N GLU A 72 2.97 -12.73 4.71
CA GLU A 72 2.06 -13.79 4.28
C GLU A 72 0.70 -13.63 4.96
N PHE A 73 -0.34 -13.82 4.17
CA PHE A 73 -1.71 -13.51 4.57
C PHE A 73 -2.64 -14.66 4.17
N ASP A 74 -3.39 -15.18 5.15
CA ASP A 74 -4.49 -16.11 4.90
C ASP A 74 -5.82 -15.38 5.08
N PHE A 75 -6.43 -14.98 3.95
CA PHE A 75 -7.71 -14.26 3.91
C PHE A 75 -8.89 -15.00 4.55
N GLN A 76 -8.77 -16.31 4.82
CA GLN A 76 -9.80 -17.08 5.52
C GLN A 76 -9.65 -17.04 7.04
N LYS A 77 -8.46 -16.71 7.56
CA LYS A 77 -8.15 -16.77 9.00
C LYS A 77 -7.79 -15.42 9.60
N GLU A 78 -7.33 -14.49 8.78
CA GLU A 78 -6.76 -13.23 9.20
C GLU A 78 -7.54 -12.06 8.59
N LYS A 79 -7.55 -10.92 9.29
CA LYS A 79 -8.12 -9.68 8.77
C LYS A 79 -7.04 -8.89 8.07
N ALA A 80 -7.30 -8.46 6.84
CA ALA A 80 -6.33 -7.69 6.06
C ALA A 80 -5.88 -6.41 6.79
N GLN A 81 -6.80 -5.73 7.47
CA GLN A 81 -6.51 -4.49 8.21
C GLN A 81 -5.47 -4.71 9.33
N ASP A 82 -5.57 -5.82 10.06
CA ASP A 82 -4.62 -6.13 11.14
C ASP A 82 -3.22 -6.39 10.56
N ILE A 83 -3.14 -7.06 9.41
CA ILE A 83 -1.88 -7.33 8.72
C ILE A 83 -1.28 -6.07 8.10
N ILE A 84 -2.11 -5.20 7.54
CA ILE A 84 -1.68 -3.88 7.03
C ILE A 84 -1.14 -3.04 8.17
N GLY A 85 -1.84 -2.98 9.31
CA GLY A 85 -1.37 -2.26 10.51
C GLY A 85 0.00 -2.75 10.96
N LEU A 86 0.17 -4.07 11.07
CA LEU A 86 1.45 -4.69 11.42
C LEU A 86 2.57 -4.32 10.43
N ALA A 87 2.26 -4.31 9.12
CA ALA A 87 3.20 -3.93 8.08
C ALA A 87 3.58 -2.44 8.17
N VAL A 88 2.62 -1.57 8.43
CA VAL A 88 2.83 -0.12 8.63
C VAL A 88 3.73 0.12 9.85
N ASP A 89 3.48 -0.54 10.98
CA ASP A 89 4.27 -0.39 12.20
C ASP A 89 5.72 -0.86 12.01
N ALA A 90 5.91 -1.98 11.30
CA ALA A 90 7.23 -2.49 10.96
C ALA A 90 7.99 -1.54 10.03
N CYS A 91 7.33 -1.04 8.97
CA CYS A 91 7.91 -0.06 8.06
C CYS A 91 8.23 1.27 8.78
N GLY A 92 7.35 1.74 9.66
CA GLY A 92 7.55 2.93 10.48
C GLY A 92 8.76 2.79 11.38
N SER A 93 8.96 1.62 11.99
CA SER A 93 10.15 1.31 12.79
C SER A 93 11.43 1.34 11.95
N LEU A 94 11.39 0.82 10.72
CA LEU A 94 12.53 0.84 9.80
C LEU A 94 12.85 2.27 9.34
N LEU A 95 11.84 3.10 9.07
CA LEU A 95 12.00 4.51 8.75
C LEU A 95 12.56 5.32 9.92
N ASP A 96 12.11 5.04 11.15
CA ASP A 96 12.66 5.68 12.35
C ASP A 96 14.16 5.38 12.47
N ASN A 97 14.55 4.12 12.27
CA ASN A 97 15.97 3.75 12.26
C ASN A 97 16.74 4.48 11.15
N TYR A 98 16.18 4.58 9.93
CA TYR A 98 16.77 5.35 8.84
C TYR A 98 16.98 6.82 9.19
N PHE A 99 16.02 7.47 9.84
CA PHE A 99 16.16 8.87 10.23
C PHE A 99 17.19 9.10 11.34
N GLN A 100 17.36 8.12 12.23
CA GLN A 100 18.35 8.20 13.31
C GLN A 100 19.76 7.80 12.84
N ASN A 101 19.86 6.83 11.93
CA ASN A 101 21.08 6.19 11.48
C ASN A 101 21.11 6.08 9.93
N PRO A 102 21.16 7.20 9.19
CA PRO A 102 21.03 7.19 7.73
C PRO A 102 22.19 6.49 7.00
N ASP A 103 23.33 6.30 7.67
CA ASP A 103 24.51 5.62 7.13
C ASP A 103 24.53 4.10 7.43
N GLU A 104 23.50 3.58 8.12
CA GLU A 104 23.38 2.14 8.39
C GLU A 104 23.07 1.35 7.11
N ASP A 105 23.49 0.08 7.07
CA ASP A 105 23.22 -0.81 5.94
C ASP A 105 21.84 -1.47 6.09
N PHE A 106 20.87 -0.93 5.35
CA PHE A 106 19.50 -1.44 5.30
C PHE A 106 19.37 -2.64 4.36
N PRO A 107 18.46 -3.59 4.64
CA PRO A 107 18.30 -4.80 3.82
C PRO A 107 17.83 -4.44 2.40
N ARG A 108 18.65 -4.67 1.39
CA ARG A 108 18.30 -4.40 -0.03
C ARG A 108 17.50 -5.52 -0.71
N GLU A 109 17.35 -6.63 -0.02
CA GLU A 109 16.58 -7.79 -0.43
C GLU A 109 15.68 -8.19 0.75
N TRP A 110 14.57 -8.87 0.47
CA TRP A 110 13.65 -9.37 1.47
C TRP A 110 14.37 -10.20 2.55
N LYS A 111 14.46 -9.65 3.77
CA LYS A 111 14.99 -10.35 4.93
C LYS A 111 13.87 -10.65 5.93
N PRO A 112 13.80 -11.88 6.48
CA PRO A 112 12.81 -12.23 7.48
C PRO A 112 13.14 -11.59 8.84
N PHE A 113 12.10 -11.14 9.53
CA PHE A 113 12.12 -10.65 10.90
C PHE A 113 10.89 -11.19 11.64
N ASP A 114 11.03 -11.50 12.92
CA ASP A 114 9.91 -11.80 13.79
C ASP A 114 9.42 -10.49 14.43
N PHE A 115 8.19 -10.10 14.14
CA PHE A 115 7.57 -8.88 14.66
C PHE A 115 6.19 -9.22 15.21
N GLU A 116 5.99 -8.94 16.50
CA GLU A 116 4.77 -9.28 17.24
C GLU A 116 4.31 -10.76 17.13
N GLY A 117 5.27 -11.69 17.00
CA GLY A 117 5.00 -13.12 16.90
C GLY A 117 4.55 -13.58 15.51
N LYS A 118 4.58 -12.68 14.50
CA LYS A 118 4.41 -13.01 13.09
C LYS A 118 5.72 -12.79 12.34
N GLN A 119 6.00 -13.65 11.37
CA GLN A 119 7.13 -13.47 10.48
C GLN A 119 6.76 -12.42 9.42
N ILE A 120 7.58 -11.38 9.34
CA ILE A 120 7.49 -10.31 8.34
C ILE A 120 8.77 -10.31 7.52
N PHE A 121 8.69 -9.92 6.26
CA PHE A 121 9.86 -9.74 5.40
C PHE A 121 10.04 -8.25 5.13
N LEU A 122 11.22 -7.71 5.45
CA LEU A 122 11.53 -6.30 5.24
C LEU A 122 12.59 -6.13 4.17
N GLN A 123 12.42 -5.09 3.36
CA GLN A 123 13.46 -4.58 2.49
C GLN A 123 13.43 -3.05 2.46
N PHE A 124 14.50 -2.47 1.95
CA PHE A 124 14.67 -1.03 1.80
C PHE A 124 15.08 -0.72 0.37
N THR A 125 14.32 0.15 -0.29
CA THR A 125 14.56 0.53 -1.69
C THR A 125 14.73 2.04 -1.82
N THR A 126 15.19 2.46 -3.00
CA THR A 126 15.46 3.87 -3.31
C THR A 126 14.62 4.40 -4.49
N ASP A 127 13.65 3.61 -4.93
CA ASP A 127 12.83 3.88 -6.11
C ASP A 127 11.92 5.08 -5.87
N ASN A 128 11.83 5.98 -6.84
CA ASN A 128 10.99 7.16 -6.74
C ASN A 128 9.72 6.96 -7.57
N SER A 129 8.60 6.73 -6.89
CA SER A 129 7.34 6.40 -7.54
C SER A 129 6.84 7.47 -8.52
N GLU A 130 7.07 8.76 -8.21
CA GLU A 130 6.65 9.86 -9.10
C GLU A 130 7.47 9.86 -10.40
N LEU A 131 8.78 9.57 -10.32
CA LEU A 131 9.65 9.49 -11.51
C LEU A 131 9.34 8.26 -12.37
N GLU A 132 9.05 7.13 -11.74
CA GLU A 132 8.63 5.92 -12.48
C GLU A 132 7.31 6.18 -13.22
N ALA A 133 6.32 6.79 -12.56
CA ALA A 133 5.05 7.15 -13.18
C ALA A 133 5.22 8.14 -14.35
N GLU A 134 6.13 9.11 -14.24
CA GLU A 134 6.43 10.02 -15.34
C GLU A 134 7.11 9.31 -16.52
N ALA A 135 7.99 8.34 -16.24
CA ALA A 135 8.61 7.51 -17.27
C ALA A 135 7.58 6.62 -17.98
N ASP A 136 6.68 5.97 -17.26
CA ASP A 136 5.62 5.13 -17.82
C ASP A 136 4.68 5.95 -18.71
N LYS A 137 4.32 7.15 -18.27
CA LYS A 137 3.54 8.10 -19.07
C LYS A 137 4.25 8.51 -20.36
N LEU A 138 5.56 8.71 -20.33
CA LEU A 138 6.36 9.01 -21.52
C LEU A 138 6.44 7.81 -22.48
N LEU A 139 6.42 6.59 -21.94
CA LEU A 139 6.45 5.34 -22.73
C LEU A 139 5.06 4.90 -23.21
N GLY A 140 3.99 5.54 -22.75
CA GLY A 140 2.61 5.18 -23.10
C GLY A 140 2.16 3.87 -22.45
N ILE A 141 2.75 3.52 -21.31
CA ILE A 141 2.32 2.39 -20.49
C ILE A 141 1.19 2.95 -19.60
N GLU A 142 -0.06 2.70 -20.00
CA GLU A 142 -1.22 3.07 -19.20
C GLU A 142 -1.47 1.99 -18.13
N ALA A 143 -1.80 2.41 -16.91
CA ALA A 143 -2.26 1.47 -15.88
C ALA A 143 -3.56 0.81 -16.36
N GLU A 144 -3.74 -0.49 -16.10
CA GLU A 144 -4.98 -1.18 -16.47
C GLU A 144 -6.15 -0.50 -15.74
N ASP A 145 -7.21 -0.12 -16.45
CA ASP A 145 -8.36 0.66 -15.93
C ASP A 145 -9.27 -0.09 -14.92
N GLY A 146 -8.75 -1.14 -14.26
CA GLY A 146 -9.47 -1.99 -13.31
C GLY A 146 -9.03 -1.78 -11.85
N LEU A 147 -9.97 -1.94 -10.91
CA LEU A 147 -9.67 -1.98 -9.46
C LEU A 147 -8.73 -3.14 -9.07
N VAL A 148 -8.67 -4.16 -9.92
CA VAL A 148 -7.73 -5.26 -9.81
C VAL A 148 -6.76 -5.17 -10.96
N GLN A 149 -5.49 -5.28 -10.63
CA GLN A 149 -4.39 -5.27 -11.58
C GLN A 149 -3.97 -6.71 -11.84
N GLY A 150 -3.89 -7.10 -13.12
CA GLY A 150 -3.71 -8.48 -13.58
C GLY A 150 -5.04 -9.24 -13.78
N ASP A 151 -4.98 -10.38 -14.50
CA ASP A 151 -6.16 -11.14 -14.95
C ASP A 151 -7.00 -11.77 -13.81
N ALA A 152 -7.86 -11.05 -13.10
CA ALA A 152 -8.69 -11.59 -11.99
C ALA A 152 -10.11 -12.05 -12.37
N ASP A 153 -10.62 -13.03 -11.62
CA ASP A 153 -12.01 -13.49 -11.65
C ASP A 153 -12.84 -12.83 -10.53
N SER A 154 -14.15 -12.60 -10.76
CA SER A 154 -14.97 -11.71 -9.90
C SER A 154 -15.09 -12.20 -8.44
N GLU A 155 -15.04 -13.51 -8.20
CA GLU A 155 -15.13 -14.10 -6.85
C GLU A 155 -13.96 -13.66 -5.94
N THR A 156 -12.76 -13.45 -6.50
CA THR A 156 -11.59 -13.01 -5.73
C THR A 156 -11.74 -11.54 -5.31
N ILE A 157 -12.39 -10.72 -6.15
CA ILE A 157 -12.62 -9.30 -5.94
C ILE A 157 -13.59 -9.08 -4.77
N GLU A 158 -14.73 -9.77 -4.81
CA GLU A 158 -15.75 -9.71 -3.77
C GLU A 158 -15.19 -10.13 -2.40
N ALA A 159 -14.32 -11.14 -2.37
CA ALA A 159 -13.70 -11.59 -1.13
C ALA A 159 -12.76 -10.54 -0.52
N ILE A 160 -11.97 -9.85 -1.34
CA ILE A 160 -11.06 -8.79 -0.88
C ILE A 160 -11.86 -7.58 -0.40
N GLN A 161 -12.83 -7.11 -1.19
CA GLN A 161 -13.67 -5.95 -0.84
C GLN A 161 -14.43 -6.19 0.48
N LYS A 162 -15.03 -7.38 0.64
CA LYS A 162 -15.69 -7.77 1.88
C LYS A 162 -14.74 -7.84 3.06
N SER A 163 -13.50 -8.30 2.85
CA SER A 163 -12.49 -8.32 3.90
C SER A 163 -12.06 -6.91 4.33
N LEU A 164 -12.06 -5.96 3.38
CA LEU A 164 -11.71 -4.56 3.61
C LEU A 164 -12.84 -3.75 4.26
N GLY A 165 -14.03 -4.32 4.41
CA GLY A 165 -15.20 -3.63 4.98
C GLY A 165 -15.81 -2.60 4.04
N VAL A 166 -15.57 -2.74 2.73
CA VAL A 166 -16.25 -1.95 1.70
C VAL A 166 -17.56 -2.67 1.39
N ASP A 167 -18.60 -2.38 2.15
CA ASP A 167 -19.96 -2.85 1.85
C ASP A 167 -20.52 -2.03 0.68
N GLU A 168 -20.91 -2.69 -0.42
CA GLU A 168 -21.72 -2.09 -1.49
C GLU A 168 -23.16 -1.87 -1.01
N ASP A 169 -23.37 -0.97 -0.06
CA ASP A 169 -24.70 -0.56 0.38
C ASP A 169 -24.79 0.97 0.48
N GLU A 170 -24.75 1.65 -0.66
CA GLU A 170 -25.61 2.82 -0.95
C GLU A 170 -25.79 2.96 -2.47
N ASP A 171 -26.85 2.33 -2.99
CA ASP A 171 -27.49 2.71 -4.26
C ASP A 171 -28.57 3.76 -3.97
N PRO A 172 -28.32 5.08 -4.18
CA PRO A 172 -29.39 6.06 -4.18
C PRO A 172 -29.97 6.17 -5.59
N GLY A 173 -30.67 5.14 -6.09
CA GLY A 173 -31.15 5.22 -7.47
C GLY A 173 -32.18 4.20 -7.92
N ASN A 174 -33.44 4.29 -7.49
CA ASN A 174 -34.55 4.41 -8.46
C ASN A 174 -35.91 4.75 -7.83
N GLY A 175 -36.58 5.77 -8.37
CA GLY A 175 -37.96 6.14 -8.01
C GLY A 175 -38.64 7.09 -8.99
N ASN A 176 -38.42 6.86 -10.29
CA ASN A 176 -39.26 7.16 -11.46
C ASN A 176 -40.26 8.35 -11.47
N SER A 177 -40.14 9.10 -12.57
CA SER A 177 -40.96 10.19 -13.10
C SER A 177 -42.47 9.96 -13.27
N GLY A 178 -43.26 11.02 -12.99
CA GLY A 178 -44.35 11.53 -13.83
C GLY A 178 -45.76 10.93 -13.67
N ASN A 179 -46.75 11.75 -13.28
CA ASN A 179 -47.88 12.12 -14.17
C ASN A 179 -48.81 13.16 -13.49
N THR A 180 -48.91 14.35 -14.08
CA THR A 180 -49.96 15.36 -13.81
C THR A 180 -51.03 15.26 -14.89
N VAL A 181 -52.19 14.66 -14.63
CA VAL A 181 -53.50 15.04 -15.21
C VAL A 181 -54.64 14.39 -14.40
N HIS A 182 -55.42 15.17 -13.64
CA HIS A 182 -56.84 15.53 -13.89
C HIS A 182 -57.51 16.09 -12.63
#